data_AF-A0A1G6AEQ5-F1
#
_entry.id   AF-A0A1G6AEQ5-F1
#
_cell.length_a   1.000
_cell.length_b   1.000
_cell.length_c   1.000
_cell.angle_alpha   90.00
_cell.angle_beta   90.00
_cell.angle_gamma   90.00
#
_symmetry.space_group_name_H-M   'P 1'
#
loop_
_entity.id
_entity.type
_entity.pdbx_description
1 polymer ?
#
loop_
_entity_poly.entity_id
_entity_poly.type
_entity_poly.pdbx_seq_one_letter_code
_entity_poly.pdbx_strand_id
1 'polypeptide(L)'
;MNYTKSGRFPYNPRADEELDKLGDYGKNSHKVIGQEFDNVIIPMDTNFHYYERTITDEAKGKSNTYKMLGISDSYYPLDKMLYQNLTRTRVRLEIVVIENYDLFTEICDLLNVI
;
A
#
# COMPACT_ATOMS: atom_id res chain seq x y z
N MET A 1 7.24 8.98 12.41
CA MET A 1 6.59 8.25 11.31
C MET A 1 7.55 7.15 10.87
N ASN A 2 7.09 5.96 10.48
CA ASN A 2 7.99 4.89 10.04
C ASN A 2 7.52 4.47 8.66
N TYR A 3 8.19 4.96 7.62
CA TYR A 3 7.95 4.57 6.24
C TYR A 3 9.28 4.11 5.63
N THR A 4 9.23 3.18 4.68
CA THR A 4 10.44 2.67 4.03
C THR A 4 10.87 3.64 2.93
N LYS A 5 12.00 4.31 3.10
CA LYS A 5 12.72 5.00 2.02
C LYS A 5 13.92 4.14 1.62
N SER A 6 14.13 3.86 0.32
CA SER A 6 15.41 3.25 -0.09
C SER A 6 16.53 4.28 -0.03
N GLY A 7 17.75 3.79 0.18
CA GLY A 7 18.93 4.64 0.13
C GLY A 7 19.13 5.19 -1.28
N ARG A 8 19.47 6.49 -1.36
CA ARG A 8 19.90 7.12 -2.62
C ARG A 8 21.20 6.47 -3.09
N PHE A 9 21.13 5.53 -4.03
CA PHE A 9 22.31 5.00 -4.70
C PHE A 9 22.60 5.82 -5.98
N PRO A 10 23.84 6.30 -6.19
CA PRO A 10 24.17 7.29 -7.22
C PRO A 10 24.10 6.78 -8.68
N TYR A 11 23.67 5.53 -8.91
CA TYR A 11 23.64 4.90 -10.23
C TYR A 11 22.29 4.21 -10.52
N ASN A 12 21.18 4.83 -10.13
CA ASN A 12 19.84 4.31 -10.45
C ASN A 12 19.04 5.32 -11.30
N PRO A 13 18.74 5.04 -12.57
CA PRO A 13 18.07 5.96 -13.50
C PRO A 13 16.57 6.20 -13.20
N ARG A 14 16.08 5.87 -12.00
CA ARG A 14 14.67 5.98 -11.58
C ARG A 14 14.49 6.61 -10.19
N ALA A 15 15.46 7.43 -9.77
CA ALA A 15 15.50 8.09 -8.47
C ALA A 15 14.60 9.34 -8.42
N ASP A 16 13.29 9.22 -8.73
CA ASP A 16 12.34 10.35 -8.72
C ASP A 16 10.86 9.92 -8.50
N GLU A 17 10.58 8.79 -7.83
CA GLU A 17 9.20 8.41 -7.50
C GLU A 17 8.57 9.42 -6.50
N GLU A 18 7.26 9.64 -6.56
CA GLU A 18 6.57 10.63 -5.72
C GLU A 18 6.80 10.38 -4.21
N LEU A 19 6.91 9.11 -3.80
CA LEU A 19 7.23 8.71 -2.43
C LEU A 19 8.66 9.09 -1.99
N ASP A 20 9.60 9.21 -2.93
CA ASP A 20 10.97 9.65 -2.65
C ASP A 20 11.06 11.15 -2.35
N LYS A 21 10.04 11.93 -2.78
CA LYS A 21 9.89 13.36 -2.46
C LYS A 21 9.44 13.60 -1.02
N LEU A 22 8.92 12.58 -0.33
CA LEU A 22 8.59 12.67 1.09
C LEU A 22 9.88 12.83 1.93
N GLY A 23 9.93 13.85 2.79
CA GLY A 23 11.05 14.11 3.69
C GLY A 23 11.29 12.96 4.67
N ASP A 24 12.56 12.68 5.02
CA ASP A 24 12.96 11.53 5.85
C ASP A 24 12.47 11.66 7.31
N TYR A 25 11.20 11.38 7.52
CA TYR A 25 10.53 11.46 8.82
C TYR A 25 10.38 10.07 9.43
N GLY A 26 11.49 9.57 10.01
CA GLY A 26 11.56 8.52 11.03
C GLY A 26 12.18 7.18 10.58
N LYS A 27 11.94 6.07 11.30
CA LYS A 27 12.79 4.87 11.17
C LYS A 27 12.40 4.06 9.92
N ASN A 28 13.33 3.96 8.97
CA ASN A 28 13.20 3.15 7.77
C ASN A 28 13.09 1.65 8.08
N SER A 29 12.19 0.95 7.40
CA SER A 29 11.85 -0.46 7.65
C SER A 29 13.01 -1.45 7.50
N HIS A 30 14.12 -1.05 6.87
CA HIS A 30 15.36 -1.83 6.80
C HIS A 30 16.13 -1.90 8.13
N LYS A 31 15.81 -1.05 9.12
CA LYS A 31 16.37 -1.12 10.48
C LYS A 31 15.46 -1.85 11.49
N VAL A 32 14.29 -2.33 11.06
CA VAL A 32 13.23 -2.79 11.99
C VAL A 32 12.55 -4.09 11.56
N ILE A 33 13.33 -5.07 11.12
CA ILE A 33 12.84 -6.43 10.87
C ILE A 33 12.48 -7.06 12.23
N GLY A 34 11.21 -7.41 12.42
CA GLY A 34 10.71 -8.12 13.62
C GLY A 34 10.13 -7.24 14.74
N GLN A 35 9.95 -5.93 14.53
CA GLN A 35 9.27 -5.08 15.52
C GLN A 35 7.87 -4.70 15.04
N GLU A 36 6.94 -4.75 15.98
CA GLU A 36 5.59 -4.24 15.84
C GLU A 36 5.51 -2.82 16.44
N PHE A 37 4.53 -2.04 15.99
CA PHE A 37 4.30 -0.67 16.46
C PHE A 37 2.85 -0.47 16.84
N ASP A 38 2.62 0.36 17.86
CA ASP A 38 1.25 0.69 18.28
C ASP A 38 0.50 1.44 17.18
N ASN A 39 1.15 2.41 16.54
CA ASN A 39 0.55 3.24 15.50
C ASN A 39 1.38 3.18 14.21
N VAL A 40 0.73 2.85 13.09
CA VAL A 40 1.37 2.76 11.76
C VAL A 40 0.58 3.62 10.78
N ILE A 41 1.32 4.36 9.94
CA ILE A 41 0.76 5.18 8.87
C ILE A 41 1.21 4.60 7.53
N ILE A 42 0.28 4.37 6.61
CA ILE A 42 0.54 3.84 5.27
C ILE A 42 0.13 4.89 4.23
N PRO A 43 1.11 5.50 3.51
CA PRO A 43 0.80 6.32 2.36
C PRO A 43 0.41 5.43 1.16
N MET A 44 -0.70 5.74 0.51
CA MET A 44 -1.15 5.10 -0.73
C MET A 44 -1.40 6.19 -1.78
N ASP A 45 -0.69 6.13 -2.90
CA ASP A 45 -0.78 7.09 -3.98
C ASP A 45 -1.44 6.48 -5.23
N THR A 46 -1.25 7.11 -6.39
CA THR A 46 -1.75 6.67 -7.70
C THR A 46 -1.20 5.31 -8.15
N ASN A 47 -0.20 4.74 -7.46
CA ASN A 47 0.28 3.40 -7.73
C ASN A 47 -0.69 2.31 -7.23
N PHE A 48 -1.64 2.63 -6.35
CA PHE A 48 -2.66 1.69 -5.87
C PHE A 48 -3.99 1.92 -6.59
N HIS A 49 -4.64 0.86 -7.03
CA HIS A 49 -5.95 0.97 -7.70
C HIS A 49 -6.79 -0.28 -7.48
N TYR A 50 -8.11 -0.15 -7.46
CA TYR A 50 -8.99 -1.32 -7.50
C TYR A 50 -9.29 -1.72 -8.94
N TYR A 51 -9.34 -3.01 -9.20
CA TYR A 51 -9.80 -3.58 -10.46
C TYR A 51 -10.74 -4.76 -10.22
N GLU A 52 -11.66 -5.00 -11.14
CA GLU A 52 -12.59 -6.12 -11.03
C GLU A 52 -12.00 -7.39 -11.61
N ARG A 53 -12.18 -8.50 -10.90
CA ARG A 53 -11.82 -9.84 -11.35
C ARG A 53 -12.95 -10.82 -11.09
N THR A 54 -13.42 -11.44 -12.16
CA THR A 54 -14.39 -12.54 -12.09
C THR A 54 -13.66 -13.85 -11.85
N ILE A 55 -14.01 -14.54 -10.77
CA ILE A 55 -13.50 -15.88 -10.46
C ILE A 55 -14.67 -16.86 -10.59
N THR A 56 -14.47 -17.89 -11.42
CA THR A 56 -15.44 -18.95 -11.65
C THR A 56 -15.05 -20.18 -10.84
N ASP A 57 -15.93 -20.60 -9.94
CA ASP A 57 -15.84 -21.91 -9.31
C ASP A 57 -16.32 -22.95 -10.32
N GLU A 58 -15.39 -23.63 -10.99
CA GLU A 58 -15.69 -24.64 -12.01
C GLU A 58 -16.48 -25.83 -11.43
N ALA A 59 -16.28 -26.15 -10.15
CA ALA A 59 -16.98 -27.25 -9.49
C ALA A 59 -18.44 -26.89 -9.15
N LYS A 60 -18.76 -25.61 -8.94
CA LYS A 60 -20.11 -25.13 -8.61
C LYS A 60 -20.80 -24.39 -9.77
N GLY A 61 -20.12 -24.19 -10.89
CA GLY A 61 -20.63 -23.43 -12.04
C GLY A 61 -21.00 -21.98 -11.72
N LYS A 62 -20.43 -21.40 -10.64
CA LYS A 62 -20.78 -20.06 -10.16
C LYS A 62 -19.62 -19.11 -10.35
N SER A 63 -19.87 -18.01 -11.06
CA SER A 63 -18.94 -16.89 -11.20
C SER A 63 -19.29 -15.80 -10.20
N ASN A 64 -18.28 -15.27 -9.51
CA ASN A 64 -18.43 -14.10 -8.66
C ASN A 64 -17.38 -13.07 -9.07
N THR A 65 -17.78 -11.80 -9.13
CA THR A 65 -16.89 -10.67 -9.41
C THR A 65 -16.40 -10.09 -8.09
N TYR A 66 -15.10 -9.89 -7.98
CA TYR A 66 -14.45 -9.30 -6.81
C TYR A 66 -13.69 -8.05 -7.23
N LYS A 67 -13.79 -6.98 -6.44
CA LYS A 67 -12.83 -5.88 -6.52
C LYS A 67 -11.53 -6.32 -5.83
N MET A 68 -10.43 -6.27 -6.56
CA MET A 68 -9.10 -6.62 -6.10
C MET A 68 -8.24 -5.37 -6.06
N LEU A 69 -7.41 -5.25 -5.02
CA LEU A 69 -6.40 -4.19 -4.95
C LEU A 69 -5.22 -4.56 -5.85
N GLY A 70 -4.98 -3.74 -6.85
CA GLY A 70 -3.84 -3.78 -7.77
C GLY A 70 -2.81 -2.73 -7.43
N ILE A 71 -1.58 -2.99 -7.91
CA ILE A 71 -0.45 -2.07 -7.86
C ILE A 71 0.07 -1.84 -9.28
N SER A 72 0.53 -0.63 -9.56
CA SER A 72 1.30 -0.34 -10.78
C SER A 72 2.66 -1.05 -10.74
N ASP A 73 3.33 -1.11 -11.90
CA ASP A 73 4.71 -1.59 -11.99
C ASP A 73 5.65 -0.56 -11.32
N SER A 74 5.88 -0.74 -10.02
CA SER A 74 6.77 0.07 -9.19
C SER A 74 8.07 -0.67 -8.93
N TYR A 75 9.15 0.09 -8.69
CA TYR A 75 10.42 -0.46 -8.24
C TYR A 75 10.29 -1.31 -6.95
N TYR A 76 9.27 -1.01 -6.12
CA TYR A 76 8.99 -1.78 -4.91
C TYR A 76 7.82 -2.76 -5.10
N PRO A 77 7.89 -3.94 -4.46
CA PRO A 77 6.72 -4.81 -4.32
C PRO A 77 5.75 -4.17 -3.32
N LEU A 78 4.96 -3.20 -3.79
CA LEU A 78 4.05 -2.38 -3.00
C LEU A 78 3.01 -3.25 -2.27
N ASP A 79 2.59 -4.36 -2.87
CA ASP A 79 1.72 -5.38 -2.30
C ASP A 79 2.33 -6.01 -1.03
N LYS A 80 3.60 -6.40 -1.10
CA LYS A 80 4.33 -6.98 0.04
C LYS A 80 4.60 -5.94 1.11
N MET A 81 4.90 -4.71 0.73
CA MET A 81 5.11 -3.59 1.66
C MET A 81 3.82 -3.27 2.42
N LEU A 82 2.68 -3.20 1.72
CA LEU A 82 1.37 -3.00 2.32
C LEU A 82 1.06 -4.10 3.34
N TYR A 83 1.21 -5.38 2.95
CA TYR A 83 0.97 -6.51 3.84
C TYR A 83 1.87 -6.49 5.09
N GLN A 84 3.15 -6.14 4.92
CA GLN A 84 4.07 -6.01 6.06
C GLN A 84 3.68 -4.87 7.01
N ASN A 85 3.24 -3.73 6.49
CA ASN A 85 2.82 -2.61 7.32
C ASN A 85 1.53 -2.94 8.09
N LEU A 86 0.57 -3.63 7.44
CA LEU A 86 -0.65 -4.11 8.08
C LEU A 86 -0.34 -5.07 9.25
N THR A 87 0.52 -6.06 9.03
CA THR A 87 0.88 -7.07 10.04
C THR A 87 1.76 -6.55 11.18
N ARG A 88 2.37 -5.36 11.04
CA ARG A 88 3.18 -4.71 12.09
C ARG A 88 2.38 -3.80 13.02
N THR A 89 1.08 -3.62 12.79
CA THR A 89 0.25 -2.67 13.55
C THR A 89 -0.43 -3.35 14.74
N ARG A 90 -0.28 -2.79 15.95
CA ARG A 90 -0.89 -3.35 17.18
C ARG A 90 -2.17 -2.65 17.61
N VAL A 91 -2.22 -1.32 17.51
CA VAL A 91 -3.32 -0.52 18.09
C VAL A 91 -4.08 0.25 17.01
N ARG A 92 -3.38 1.03 16.18
CA ARG A 92 -4.02 1.90 15.19
C ARG A 92 -3.28 1.89 13.86
N LEU A 93 -4.05 1.63 12.81
CA LEU A 93 -3.64 1.80 11.43
C LEU A 93 -4.26 3.09 10.87
N GLU A 94 -3.46 3.90 10.20
CA GLU A 94 -3.92 5.08 9.49
C GLU A 94 -3.48 5.01 8.02
N ILE A 95 -4.44 5.15 7.11
CA ILE A 95 -4.18 5.17 5.67
C ILE A 95 -4.25 6.62 5.20
N VAL A 96 -3.19 7.08 4.53
CA VAL A 96 -3.13 8.42 3.95
C VAL A 96 -3.18 8.27 2.44
N VAL A 97 -4.29 8.66 1.83
CA VAL A 97 -4.46 8.59 0.37
C VAL A 97 -3.98 9.90 -0.26
N ILE A 98 -3.05 9.79 -1.21
CA ILE A 98 -2.36 10.92 -1.84
C ILE A 98 -2.75 10.96 -3.32
N GLU A 99 -3.39 12.06 -3.75
CA GLU A 99 -3.72 12.34 -5.16
C GLU A 99 -4.48 11.21 -5.90
N ASN A 100 -5.18 10.35 -5.15
CA ASN A 100 -5.91 9.20 -5.68
C ASN A 100 -7.33 9.14 -5.12
N TYR A 101 -8.21 9.96 -5.70
CA TYR A 101 -9.58 10.11 -5.22
C TYR A 101 -10.43 8.84 -5.40
N ASP A 102 -10.20 8.09 -6.47
CA ASP A 102 -10.93 6.85 -6.74
C ASP A 102 -10.61 5.80 -5.68
N LEU A 103 -9.33 5.63 -5.33
CA LEU A 103 -8.91 4.74 -4.24
C LEU A 103 -9.51 5.18 -2.90
N PHE A 104 -9.52 6.48 -2.61
CA PHE A 104 -10.11 7.01 -1.39
C PHE A 104 -11.59 6.63 -1.28
N THR A 105 -12.34 6.85 -2.35
CA THR A 105 -13.78 6.53 -2.40
C THR A 105 -14.02 5.05 -2.15
N GLU A 106 -13.29 4.17 -2.84
CA GLU A 106 -13.41 2.72 -2.67
C GLU A 106 -13.06 2.25 -1.24
N ILE A 107 -12.03 2.84 -0.62
CA ILE A 107 -11.68 2.53 0.79
C ILE A 107 -12.79 3.01 1.74
N CYS A 108 -13.35 4.19 1.52
CA CYS A 108 -14.43 4.72 2.33
C CYS A 108 -15.70 3.86 2.23
N ASP A 109 -16.07 3.43 1.01
CA ASP A 109 -17.18 2.53 0.76
C ASP A 109 -16.97 1.19 1.48
N LEU A 110 -15.74 0.64 1.42
CA LEU A 110 -15.39 -0.60 2.11
C LEU A 110 -15.54 -0.50 3.63
N LEU A 111 -15.21 0.66 4.20
CA LEU A 111 -15.32 0.93 5.64
C LEU A 111 -16.75 1.35 6.06
N ASN A 112 -17.69 1.52 5.12
CA ASN A 112 -19.03 2.08 5.34
C ASN A 112 -18.98 3.45 6.06
N VAL A 113 -18.00 4.29 5.71
CA VAL A 113 -17.80 5.62 6.33
C VAL A 113 -18.55 6.71 5.55
N ILE A 114 -18.99 6.39 4.33
CA ILE A 114 -19.79 7.23 3.43
C ILE A 114 -20.97 6.36 2.96
#